data_AF-A0A090AF19-F1
#
_entry.id   AF-A0A090AF19-F1
#
_cell.length_a   1.000
_cell.length_b   1.000
_cell.length_c   1.000
_cell.angle_alpha   90.00
_cell.angle_beta   90.00
_cell.angle_gamma   90.00
#
_symmetry.space_group_name_H-M   'P 1'
#
loop_
_entity.id
_entity.type
_entity.pdbx_description
1 polymer ?
#
loop_
_entity_poly.entity_id
_entity_poly.type
_entity_poly.pdbx_seq_one_letter_code
_entity_poly.pdbx_strand_id
1 'polypeptide(L)'
;MNLEQLTTLKHKLVTANNFKETWEYFFEHFGGNPHFLKMGKRVTSPLLEAIVTKLGQELFQQSSQANHLLLTEIEAYHFIHGACLLEKHIVTLLFFTDIDMGLFAISMEEMEISLIRFSSMKIEMNNNTFLSPFVSHAIN
;
A
#
# COMPACT_ATOMS: atom_id res chain seq x y z
N MET A 1 -1.12 6.53 -21.65
CA MET A 1 -0.97 6.49 -20.19
C MET A 1 -0.63 7.89 -19.73
N ASN A 2 -1.40 8.47 -18.81
CA ASN A 2 -1.14 9.80 -18.27
C ASN A 2 -0.74 9.67 -16.80
N LEU A 3 0.50 10.00 -16.45
CA LEU A 3 0.99 9.89 -15.08
C LEU A 3 0.36 10.92 -14.13
N GLU A 4 -0.24 11.99 -14.63
CA GLU A 4 -1.03 12.91 -13.81
C GLU A 4 -2.23 12.19 -13.15
N GLN A 5 -2.64 11.03 -13.68
CA GLN A 5 -3.64 10.17 -13.03
C GLN A 5 -3.17 9.67 -11.65
N LEU A 6 -1.86 9.68 -11.34
CA LEU A 6 -1.37 9.39 -9.99
C LEU A 6 -1.78 10.48 -8.99
N THR A 7 -1.86 11.74 -9.42
CA THR A 7 -2.42 12.82 -8.59
C THR A 7 -3.91 12.58 -8.32
N THR A 8 -4.66 12.11 -9.31
CA THR A 8 -6.06 11.70 -9.13
C THR A 8 -6.19 10.51 -8.19
N LEU A 9 -5.34 9.49 -8.34
CA LEU A 9 -5.31 8.33 -7.44
C LEU A 9 -5.01 8.75 -6.00
N LYS A 10 -4.05 9.67 -5.80
CA LYS A 10 -3.73 10.25 -4.49
C LYS A 10 -4.95 10.96 -3.89
N HIS A 11 -5.62 11.79 -4.67
CA HIS A 11 -6.84 12.48 -4.22
C HIS A 11 -7.95 11.49 -3.83
N LYS A 12 -8.16 10.43 -4.63
CA LYS A 12 -9.10 9.35 -4.32
C LYS A 12 -8.74 8.65 -3.02
N LEU A 13 -7.47 8.29 -2.82
CA LEU A 13 -7.02 7.64 -1.59
C LEU A 13 -7.33 8.47 -0.33
N VAL A 14 -7.11 9.79 -0.39
CA VAL A 14 -7.34 10.70 0.74
C VAL A 14 -8.84 10.88 1.03
N THR A 15 -9.66 11.02 -0.01
CA THR A 15 -11.07 11.42 0.11
C THR A 15 -12.07 10.26 0.10
N ALA A 16 -11.64 9.06 -0.29
CA ALA A 16 -12.51 7.90 -0.42
C ALA A 16 -13.15 7.50 0.92
N ASN A 17 -14.47 7.35 0.89
CA ASN A 17 -15.23 6.63 1.91
C ASN A 17 -15.34 5.13 1.59
N ASN A 18 -15.14 4.76 0.32
CA ASN A 18 -15.08 3.38 -0.17
C ASN A 18 -13.78 3.19 -0.96
N PHE A 19 -12.93 2.27 -0.52
CA PHE A 19 -11.62 2.06 -1.13
C PHE A 19 -11.65 1.23 -2.42
N LYS A 20 -12.76 0.55 -2.72
CA LYS A 20 -12.95 -0.20 -3.97
C LYS A 20 -12.77 0.68 -5.19
N GLU A 21 -13.33 1.89 -5.18
CA GLU A 21 -13.15 2.83 -6.30
C GLU A 21 -11.69 3.27 -6.47
N THR A 22 -10.95 3.42 -5.38
CA THR A 22 -9.52 3.78 -5.44
C THR A 22 -8.71 2.62 -6.01
N TRP A 23 -9.03 1.39 -5.60
CA TRP A 23 -8.39 0.17 -6.07
C TRP A 23 -8.67 -0.11 -7.55
N GLU A 24 -9.93 -0.01 -7.98
CA GLU A 24 -10.33 -0.20 -9.38
C GLU A 24 -9.69 0.86 -10.28
N TYR A 25 -9.66 2.13 -9.84
CA TYR A 25 -8.99 3.21 -10.57
C TYR A 25 -7.51 2.92 -10.82
N PHE A 26 -6.80 2.35 -9.84
CA PHE A 26 -5.41 1.96 -10.03
C PHE A 26 -5.25 0.89 -11.11
N PHE A 27 -6.09 -0.15 -11.11
CA PHE A 27 -5.97 -1.21 -12.11
C PHE A 27 -6.41 -0.78 -13.51
N GLU A 28 -7.45 0.03 -13.62
CA GLU A 28 -7.95 0.55 -14.90
C GLU A 28 -6.89 1.39 -15.62
N HIS A 29 -6.11 2.18 -14.88
CA HIS A 29 -5.15 3.11 -15.47
C HIS A 29 -3.70 2.63 -15.46
N PHE A 30 -3.31 1.78 -14.49
CA PHE A 30 -1.91 1.45 -14.24
C PHE A 30 -1.62 -0.04 -14.09
N GLY A 31 -2.37 -0.77 -13.26
CA GLY A 31 -1.96 -2.09 -12.77
C GLY A 31 -1.75 -3.14 -13.86
N GLY A 32 -2.42 -3.01 -15.01
CA GLY A 32 -2.22 -3.87 -16.18
C GLY A 32 -1.28 -3.32 -17.26
N ASN A 33 -0.71 -2.12 -17.08
CA ASN A 33 0.04 -1.43 -18.12
C ASN A 33 1.55 -1.75 -18.05
N PRO A 34 2.13 -2.48 -19.03
CA PRO A 34 3.54 -2.85 -18.99
C PRO A 34 4.51 -1.66 -19.04
N HIS A 35 4.07 -0.51 -19.56
CA HIS A 35 4.88 0.70 -19.57
C HIS A 35 5.00 1.27 -18.16
N PHE A 36 3.89 1.33 -17.41
CA PHE A 36 3.87 1.77 -16.02
C PHE A 36 4.83 0.93 -15.15
N LEU A 37 4.76 -0.39 -15.27
CA LEU A 37 5.60 -1.31 -14.49
C LEU A 37 7.11 -1.14 -14.75
N LYS A 38 7.49 -0.57 -15.90
CA LYS A 38 8.89 -0.30 -16.28
C LYS A 38 9.38 1.09 -15.92
N MET A 39 8.49 1.99 -15.51
CA MET A 39 8.82 3.39 -15.26
C MET A 39 9.47 3.63 -13.90
N GLY A 40 9.10 2.83 -12.90
CA GLY A 40 9.65 2.98 -11.56
C GLY A 40 11.00 2.30 -11.40
N LYS A 41 11.68 2.64 -10.31
CA LYS A 41 12.92 1.99 -9.86
C LYS A 41 12.60 1.02 -8.74
N ARG A 42 13.35 -0.07 -8.70
CA ARG A 42 13.30 -1.02 -7.60
C ARG A 42 13.77 -0.34 -6.31
N VAL A 43 13.01 -0.47 -5.22
CA VAL A 43 13.39 0.09 -3.92
C VAL A 43 13.21 -0.90 -2.78
N THR A 44 13.82 -0.60 -1.63
CA THR A 44 13.52 -1.22 -0.34
C THR A 44 13.00 -0.16 0.61
N SER A 45 12.10 -0.53 1.51
CA SER A 45 11.53 0.41 2.48
C SER A 45 11.28 -0.33 3.80
N PRO A 46 12.15 -0.14 4.81
CA PRO A 46 11.93 -0.70 6.15
C PRO A 46 10.60 -0.25 6.76
N LEU A 47 10.16 0.97 6.42
CA LEU A 47 8.85 1.49 6.80
C LEU A 47 7.71 0.61 6.26
N LEU A 48 7.69 0.37 4.95
CA LEU A 48 6.63 -0.42 4.33
C LEU A 48 6.68 -1.89 4.77
N GLU A 49 7.87 -2.44 4.98
CA GLU A 49 8.03 -3.78 5.55
C GLU A 49 7.42 -3.88 6.96
N ALA A 50 7.69 -2.91 7.83
CA ALA A 50 7.12 -2.85 9.17
C ALA A 50 5.59 -2.66 9.14
N ILE A 51 5.08 -1.82 8.25
CA ILE A 51 3.63 -1.59 8.09
C ILE A 51 2.94 -2.88 7.63
N VAL A 52 3.42 -3.52 6.56
CA VAL A 52 2.83 -4.76 6.03
C VAL A 52 2.86 -5.86 7.10
N THR A 53 3.98 -5.99 7.82
CA THR A 53 4.13 -6.96 8.91
C THR A 53 3.10 -6.72 10.01
N LYS A 54 2.92 -5.47 10.45
CA LYS A 54 1.93 -5.13 11.47
C LYS A 54 0.50 -5.34 10.99
N LEU A 55 0.17 -4.93 9.76
CA LEU A 55 -1.14 -5.18 9.15
C LEU A 55 -1.45 -6.68 9.09
N GLY A 56 -0.47 -7.51 8.75
CA GLY A 56 -0.65 -8.96 8.76
C GLY A 56 -0.86 -9.55 10.14
N GLN A 57 -0.15 -9.04 11.15
CA GLN A 57 -0.38 -9.46 12.54
C GLN A 57 -1.79 -9.10 13.01
N GLU A 58 -2.29 -7.92 12.65
CA GLU A 58 -3.65 -7.48 12.98
C GLU A 58 -4.72 -8.32 12.25
N LEU A 59 -4.52 -8.61 10.96
CA LEU A 59 -5.48 -9.38 10.16
C LEU A 59 -5.55 -10.86 10.52
N PHE A 60 -4.40 -11.49 10.74
CA PHE A 60 -4.33 -12.94 10.97
C PHE A 60 -4.25 -13.33 12.44
N GLN A 61 -4.19 -12.34 13.36
CA GLN A 61 -4.07 -12.55 14.82
C GLN A 61 -2.93 -13.50 15.21
N GLN A 62 -1.87 -13.55 14.41
CA GLN A 62 -0.71 -14.40 14.60
C GLN A 62 0.56 -13.67 14.18
N SER A 63 1.72 -14.23 14.53
CA SER A 63 3.00 -13.70 14.05
C SER A 63 3.06 -13.84 12.52
N SER A 64 2.94 -12.72 11.81
CA SER A 64 3.09 -12.68 10.36
C SER A 64 4.36 -11.92 9.97
N GLN A 65 4.90 -12.24 8.80
CA GLN A 65 6.04 -11.55 8.18
C GLN A 65 5.78 -11.34 6.70
N ALA A 66 6.16 -10.14 6.21
CA ALA A 66 6.13 -9.84 4.79
C ALA A 66 7.23 -10.62 4.05
N ASN A 67 6.84 -11.62 3.27
CA ASN A 67 7.78 -12.41 2.47
C ASN A 67 7.84 -11.86 1.04
N HIS A 68 9.05 -11.86 0.45
CA HIS A 68 9.28 -11.43 -0.93
C HIS A 68 8.69 -10.05 -1.23
N LEU A 69 8.90 -9.06 -0.35
CA LEU A 69 8.39 -7.72 -0.56
C LEU A 69 9.00 -7.09 -1.83
N LEU A 70 8.14 -6.85 -2.80
CA LEU A 70 8.47 -6.31 -4.10
C LEU A 70 7.98 -4.87 -4.29
N LEU A 71 8.85 -3.88 -4.05
CA LEU A 71 8.54 -2.46 -4.21
C LEU A 71 9.16 -1.83 -5.46
N THR A 72 8.39 -0.95 -6.09
CA THR A 72 8.76 -0.10 -7.21
C THR A 72 8.33 1.33 -6.90
N GLU A 73 9.25 2.28 -7.04
CA GLU A 73 9.01 3.70 -6.80
C GLU A 73 9.02 4.52 -8.09
N ILE A 74 8.02 5.40 -8.23
CA ILE A 74 7.98 6.47 -9.22
C ILE A 74 8.22 7.78 -8.47
N GLU A 75 9.50 8.12 -8.31
CA GLU A 75 10.00 9.20 -7.44
C GLU A 75 9.32 10.55 -7.72
N ALA A 76 9.14 10.91 -9.01
CA ALA A 76 8.52 12.17 -9.41
C ALA A 76 7.08 12.36 -8.93
N TYR A 77 6.40 11.28 -8.51
CA TYR A 77 5.03 11.30 -8.01
C TYR A 77 4.92 10.91 -6.53
N HIS A 78 6.07 10.72 -5.87
CA HIS A 78 6.14 10.25 -4.49
C HIS A 78 5.35 8.96 -4.29
N PHE A 79 5.36 8.08 -5.29
CA PHE A 79 4.49 6.90 -5.34
C PHE A 79 5.29 5.61 -5.32
N ILE A 80 5.01 4.76 -4.34
CA ILE A 80 5.54 3.41 -4.23
C ILE A 80 4.38 2.44 -4.42
N HIS A 81 4.56 1.45 -5.28
CA HIS A 81 3.64 0.32 -5.38
C HIS A 81 4.40 -0.99 -5.34
N GLY A 82 3.69 -2.06 -5.01
CA GLY A 82 4.34 -3.34 -4.87
C GLY A 82 3.43 -4.47 -4.45
N ALA A 83 4.04 -5.62 -4.25
CA ALA A 83 3.35 -6.80 -3.75
C ALA A 83 4.25 -7.61 -2.82
N CYS A 84 3.65 -8.41 -1.95
CA CYS A 84 4.37 -9.39 -1.14
C CYS A 84 3.48 -10.61 -0.87
N LEU A 85 4.06 -11.61 -0.24
CA LEU A 85 3.33 -12.73 0.34
C LEU A 85 3.18 -12.52 1.84
N LEU A 86 1.96 -12.71 2.34
CA LEU A 86 1.61 -12.59 3.75
C LEU A 86 0.69 -13.76 4.10
N GLU A 87 1.13 -14.68 4.95
CA GLU A 87 0.39 -15.92 5.27
C GLU A 87 -0.11 -16.70 4.04
N LYS A 88 0.71 -16.78 2.97
CA LYS A 88 0.37 -17.38 1.66
C LYS A 88 -0.63 -16.59 0.81
N HIS A 89 -1.12 -15.45 1.29
CA HIS A 89 -1.95 -14.54 0.53
C HIS A 89 -1.09 -13.52 -0.23
N ILE A 90 -1.48 -13.21 -1.46
CA ILE A 90 -0.89 -12.12 -2.22
C ILE A 90 -1.46 -10.81 -1.67
N VAL A 91 -0.55 -9.94 -1.30
CA VAL A 91 -0.83 -8.58 -0.88
C VAL A 91 -0.31 -7.65 -1.96
N THR A 92 -1.10 -6.65 -2.33
CA THR A 92 -0.66 -5.51 -3.14
C THR A 92 -0.73 -4.24 -2.30
N LEU A 93 0.23 -3.35 -2.49
CA LEU A 93 0.34 -2.10 -1.77
C LEU A 93 0.51 -0.93 -2.74
N LEU A 94 -0.16 0.18 -2.41
CA LEU A 94 -0.02 1.49 -3.01
C LEU A 94 0.33 2.46 -1.88
N PHE A 95 1.33 3.32 -2.03
CA PHE A 95 1.76 4.23 -0.98
C PHE A 95 2.26 5.54 -1.57
N PHE A 96 1.77 6.65 -1.03
CA PHE A 96 2.25 7.99 -1.35
C PHE A 96 3.11 8.52 -0.21
N THR A 97 4.41 8.69 -0.47
CA THR A 97 5.41 9.08 0.53
C THR A 97 5.28 10.53 0.97
N ASP A 98 4.68 11.40 0.15
CA ASP A 98 4.49 12.82 0.48
C ASP A 98 3.30 13.10 1.41
N ILE A 99 2.38 12.13 1.55
CA ILE A 99 1.21 12.22 2.44
C ILE A 99 1.17 11.09 3.48
N ASP A 100 2.23 10.27 3.55
CA ASP A 100 2.35 9.15 4.48
C ASP A 100 1.10 8.24 4.49
N MET A 101 0.53 7.96 3.32
CA MET A 101 -0.73 7.25 3.19
C MET A 101 -0.69 6.21 2.09
N GLY A 102 -1.30 5.05 2.35
CA GLY A 102 -1.37 3.97 1.39
C GLY A 102 -2.67 3.18 1.43
N LEU A 103 -2.83 2.36 0.41
CA LEU A 103 -3.88 1.36 0.29
C LEU A 103 -3.22 -0.02 0.23
N PHE A 104 -3.72 -0.91 1.05
CA PHE A 104 -3.34 -2.30 1.13
C PHE A 104 -4.51 -3.15 0.64
N ALA A 105 -4.24 -4.07 -0.28
CA ALA A 105 -5.22 -4.99 -0.81
C ALA A 105 -4.74 -6.42 -0.60
N ILE A 106 -5.57 -7.25 0.03
CA ILE A 106 -5.27 -8.66 0.26
C ILE A 106 -6.39 -9.53 -0.28
N SER A 107 -6.00 -10.53 -1.08
CA SER A 107 -6.93 -11.55 -1.56
C SER A 107 -6.99 -12.67 -0.54
N MET A 108 -8.12 -12.79 0.16
CA MET A 108 -8.39 -13.92 1.04
C MET A 108 -9.07 -15.06 0.25
N GLU A 109 -9.33 -16.20 0.91
CA GLU A 109 -10.14 -17.27 0.30
C GLU A 109 -11.53 -16.72 -0.09
N GLU A 110 -12.20 -17.36 -1.05
CA GLU A 110 -13.54 -16.96 -1.57
C GLU A 110 -13.62 -15.70 -2.47
N MET A 111 -12.50 -15.28 -3.09
CA MET A 111 -12.43 -14.15 -4.04
C MET A 111 -12.73 -12.77 -3.44
N GLU A 112 -12.81 -12.64 -2.12
CA GLU A 112 -13.00 -11.34 -1.47
C GLU A 112 -11.65 -10.62 -1.32
N ILE A 113 -11.61 -9.36 -1.79
CA ILE A 113 -10.47 -8.48 -1.60
C ILE A 113 -10.76 -7.56 -0.42
N SER A 114 -10.01 -7.74 0.67
CA SER A 114 -10.02 -6.78 1.78
C SER A 114 -9.14 -5.58 1.43
N LEU A 115 -9.71 -4.38 1.54
CA LEU A 115 -9.05 -3.12 1.22
C LEU A 115 -8.88 -2.28 2.49
N ILE A 116 -7.64 -1.92 2.79
CA ILE A 116 -7.26 -1.28 4.04
C ILE A 116 -6.45 -0.05 3.74
N ARG A 117 -6.97 1.13 4.09
CA ARG A 117 -6.20 2.36 4.04
C ARG A 117 -5.40 2.49 5.33
N PHE A 118 -4.13 2.81 5.17
CA PHE A 118 -3.21 3.01 6.28
C PHE A 118 -2.47 4.34 6.14
N SER A 119 -2.05 4.86 7.28
CA SER A 119 -1.12 5.99 7.35
C SER A 119 0.04 5.69 8.27
N SER A 120 1.23 6.19 7.94
CA SER A 120 2.38 6.17 8.85
C SER A 120 2.45 7.45 9.65
N MET A 121 2.69 7.32 10.96
CA MET A 121 3.10 8.44 11.79
C MET A 121 4.51 8.18 12.30
N LYS A 122 5.41 9.14 12.07
CA LYS A 122 6.71 9.17 12.70
C LYS A 122 6.56 9.77 14.10
N ILE A 123 6.82 8.97 15.13
CA ILE A 123 6.79 9.40 16.53
C ILE A 123 8.24 9.50 17.00
N GLU A 124 8.68 10.69 17.39
CA GLU A 124 9.99 10.91 18.00
C GLU A 124 9.86 10.83 19.53
N MET A 125 10.48 9.82 20.15
CA MET A 125 10.55 9.68 21.60
C MET A 125 11.99 9.36 22.02
N ASN A 126 12.61 10.25 22.80
CA ASN A 126 13.88 10.02 23.49
C ASN A 126 14.97 9.35 22.61
N ASN A 127 15.32 9.97 21.47
CA ASN A 127 16.28 9.49 20.46
C ASN A 127 15.89 8.21 19.69
N ASN A 128 14.70 7.66 19.92
CA ASN A 128 14.15 6.55 19.13
C ASN A 128 12.98 7.02 18.26
N THR A 129 13.01 6.64 16.98
CA THR A 129 11.91 6.88 16.04
C THR A 129 11.03 5.64 16.00
N PHE A 130 9.75 5.79 16.33
CA PHE A 130 8.74 4.73 16.17
C PHE A 130 7.83 5.03 15.00
N LEU A 131 7.46 3.97 14.28
CA LEU A 131 6.51 4.01 13.18
C LEU A 131 5.30 3.20 13.60
N SER A 132 4.17 3.87 13.81
CA SER A 132 2.90 3.19 14.02
C SER A 132 2.03 3.39 12.79
N PRO A 133 1.67 2.32 12.05
CA PRO A 133 0.56 2.41 11.12
C PRO A 133 -0.71 2.71 11.92
N PHE A 134 -1.46 3.71 11.47
CA PHE A 134 -2.85 3.92 11.82
C PHE A 134 -3.71 3.29 10.73
N VAL A 135 -4.63 2.41 11.13
CA VAL A 135 -5.44 1.62 10.20
C VAL A 135 -6.86 2.14 10.24
N SER A 136 -7.31 2.73 9.13
CA SER A 136 -8.74 3.00 8.93
C SER A 136 -9.32 1.85 8.12
N HIS A 137 -10.11 1.01 8.77
CA HIS A 137 -10.88 -0.03 8.10
C HIS A 137 -12.07 0.64 7.39
N ALA A 138 -12.20 0.43 6.09
CA ALA A 138 -13.52 0.51 5.45
C ALA A 138 -13.97 -0.93 5.28
N ILE A 139 -15.05 -1.28 5.97
CA ILE A 139 -15.78 -2.52 5.71
C ILE A 139 -16.46 -2.29 4.35
N ASN A 140 -16.25 -3.21 3.41
CA ASN A 140 -16.94 -3.20 2.12
C ASN A 140 -18.45 -3.40 2.32
#